data_AF-A0A962VSJ1-F1
#
_entry.id   AF-A0A962VSJ1-F1
#
_cell.length_a   1.000
_cell.length_b   1.000
_cell.length_c   1.000
_cell.angle_alpha   90.00
_cell.angle_beta   90.00
_cell.angle_gamma   90.00
#
_symmetry.space_group_name_H-M   'P 1'
#
loop_
_entity.id
_entity.type
_entity.pdbx_description
1 polymer ?
#
loop_
_entity_poly.entity_id
_entity_poly.type
_entity_poly.pdbx_seq_one_letter_code
_entity_poly.pdbx_strand_id
1 'polypeptide(L)'
;MSFEMLADSSFQPRPNDWLQQGAHLRRTVRQNADLTTQRTAFLSHYAIANAHGGKGEARLYPCHSPALTPTGLNTSTRTMAQALAGFPRYSTRLLLTFRLLTPLLTKDDDPFYLFENPARKDHLLGLPYLSAASVKGLSADAYQRAFPGGTPWTELSESDKDPDRTRAFRTADPHARRLFGIADDGANIESEKGRLHFSPVWFNKLQLLVMNPGDPTTAMGTQPIQFEAIAPGQTGVLEVVYFNPRGIKDSDEITVRADLARWLAAVATWWPALGLGAKRLAGYGAIQPEKAVLQAVGWSGMGAGTGPSETSTPTIPDDVREFQNEHGELVPEGELENRLALLGESRERLKTLIKEKEQLQARKQELQLSGKGADKELKQVKKDIERINKEKEQLTRPLEMEKQKLRARYRNAQTWLKNNAPKPDSTDTTTAVQSQPILEERMETGPESWLNLAHWIAE
;
A
#
# COMPACT_ATOMS: atom_id res chain seq x y z
N MET A 1 23.56 -24.04 -40.40
CA MET A 1 23.43 -25.27 -39.60
C MET A 1 22.23 -26.04 -40.09
N SER A 2 22.33 -27.35 -40.36
CA SER A 2 21.14 -28.13 -40.73
C SER A 2 20.26 -28.33 -39.49
N PHE A 3 18.94 -28.28 -39.69
CA PHE A 3 17.95 -28.47 -38.62
C PHE A 3 18.06 -29.88 -37.98
N GLU A 4 18.54 -30.86 -38.76
CA GLU A 4 18.75 -32.26 -38.35
C GLU A 4 19.86 -32.40 -37.30
N MET A 5 20.95 -31.62 -37.38
CA MET A 5 22.04 -31.67 -36.40
C MET A 5 21.62 -31.24 -34.99
N LEU A 6 20.69 -30.30 -34.88
CA LEU A 6 20.22 -29.79 -33.57
C LEU A 6 19.17 -30.72 -32.91
N ALA A 7 18.55 -31.61 -33.70
CA ALA A 7 17.58 -32.59 -33.23
C ALA A 7 18.23 -33.88 -32.68
N ASP A 8 19.50 -34.13 -32.98
CA ASP A 8 20.26 -35.28 -32.49
C ASP A 8 20.52 -35.14 -30.97
N SER A 9 20.12 -36.14 -30.18
CA SER A 9 20.36 -36.18 -28.72
C SER A 9 21.84 -36.29 -28.34
N SER A 10 22.70 -36.71 -29.26
CA SER A 10 24.14 -36.83 -29.06
C SER A 10 24.93 -35.56 -29.42
N PHE A 11 24.29 -34.57 -30.06
CA PHE A 11 24.94 -33.33 -30.46
C PHE A 11 25.30 -32.46 -29.25
N GLN A 12 26.59 -32.22 -29.07
CA GLN A 12 27.10 -31.23 -28.11
C GLN A 12 27.53 -29.95 -28.84
N PRO A 13 26.93 -28.80 -28.53
CA PRO A 13 27.31 -27.53 -29.14
C PRO A 13 28.72 -27.14 -28.69
N ARG A 14 29.48 -26.48 -29.57
CA ARG A 14 30.85 -26.04 -29.24
C ARG A 14 30.82 -25.08 -28.03
N PRO A 15 31.77 -25.19 -27.08
CA PRO A 15 31.77 -24.38 -25.86
C PRO A 15 31.74 -22.85 -26.08
N ASN A 16 32.29 -22.38 -27.20
CA ASN A 16 32.42 -20.96 -27.53
C ASN A 16 31.44 -20.48 -28.61
N ASP A 17 30.53 -21.33 -29.08
CA ASP A 17 29.55 -20.99 -30.10
C ASP A 17 28.17 -20.75 -29.45
N TRP A 18 28.00 -19.50 -29.01
CA TRP A 18 26.77 -18.97 -28.43
C TRP A 18 25.50 -19.18 -29.26
N LEU A 19 25.60 -19.22 -30.60
CA LEU A 19 24.47 -19.49 -31.49
C LEU A 19 24.07 -20.97 -31.40
N GLN A 20 25.05 -21.88 -31.38
CA GLN A 20 24.81 -23.32 -31.20
C GLN A 20 24.22 -23.63 -29.83
N GLN A 21 24.75 -23.03 -28.77
CA GLN A 21 24.27 -23.25 -27.40
C GLN A 21 22.88 -22.64 -27.19
N GLY A 22 22.64 -21.44 -27.71
CA GLY A 22 21.31 -20.83 -27.68
C GLY A 22 20.27 -21.63 -28.46
N ALA A 23 20.65 -22.22 -29.61
CA ALA A 23 19.78 -23.12 -30.37
C ALA A 23 19.53 -24.46 -29.66
N HIS A 24 20.54 -25.01 -29.00
CA HIS A 24 20.42 -26.25 -28.22
C HIS A 24 19.47 -26.08 -27.02
N LEU A 25 19.58 -24.99 -26.25
CA LEU A 25 18.67 -24.71 -25.13
C LEU A 25 17.22 -24.48 -25.58
N ARG A 26 17.00 -24.04 -26.84
CA ARG A 26 15.65 -23.90 -27.41
C ARG A 26 15.01 -25.23 -27.77
N ARG A 27 15.77 -26.34 -27.87
CA ARG A 27 15.23 -27.67 -28.22
C ARG A 27 14.23 -28.17 -27.17
N THR A 28 14.47 -27.88 -25.90
CA THR A 28 13.64 -28.35 -24.78
C THR A 28 12.45 -27.43 -24.48
N VAL A 29 12.37 -26.30 -25.18
CA VAL A 29 11.28 -25.33 -25.02
C VAL A 29 10.04 -25.87 -25.72
N ARG A 30 8.99 -26.14 -24.94
CA ARG A 30 7.68 -26.55 -25.50
C ARG A 30 6.65 -25.44 -25.41
N GLN A 31 6.83 -24.51 -24.48
CA GLN A 31 5.98 -23.34 -24.28
C GLN A 31 6.81 -22.06 -24.16
N ASN A 32 6.21 -20.90 -24.44
CA ASN A 32 6.90 -19.61 -24.33
C ASN A 32 7.43 -19.31 -22.92
N ALA A 33 6.82 -19.89 -21.87
CA ALA A 33 7.31 -19.77 -20.49
C ALA A 33 8.69 -20.42 -20.30
N ASP A 34 8.95 -21.55 -20.98
CA ASP A 34 10.23 -22.26 -20.91
C ASP A 34 11.38 -21.44 -21.50
N LEU A 35 11.08 -20.54 -22.45
CA LEU A 35 12.09 -19.65 -23.05
C LEU A 35 12.73 -18.73 -22.02
N THR A 36 11.97 -18.25 -21.03
CA THR A 36 12.51 -17.34 -20.03
C THR A 36 13.47 -18.06 -19.10
N THR A 37 13.09 -19.26 -18.63
CA THR A 37 13.97 -20.11 -17.82
C THR A 37 15.25 -20.46 -18.57
N GLN A 38 15.15 -20.84 -19.84
CA GLN A 38 16.32 -21.16 -20.67
C GLN A 38 17.19 -19.93 -20.98
N ARG A 39 16.58 -18.74 -21.14
CA ARG A 39 17.32 -17.46 -21.28
C ARG A 39 18.05 -17.09 -20.00
N THR A 40 17.41 -17.23 -18.84
CA THR A 40 18.04 -17.00 -17.54
C THR A 40 19.20 -17.97 -17.32
N ALA A 41 19.02 -19.25 -17.64
CA ALA A 41 20.09 -20.25 -17.59
C ALA A 41 21.23 -19.91 -18.55
N PHE A 42 20.93 -19.51 -19.79
CA PHE A 42 21.92 -19.07 -20.76
C PHE A 42 22.70 -17.84 -20.26
N LEU A 43 22.01 -16.79 -19.78
CA LEU A 43 22.68 -15.60 -19.25
C LEU A 43 23.49 -15.94 -18.00
N SER A 44 22.95 -16.71 -17.07
CA SER A 44 23.67 -17.13 -15.88
C SER A 44 24.92 -17.94 -16.22
N HIS A 45 24.84 -18.82 -17.22
CA HIS A 45 25.97 -19.64 -17.63
C HIS A 45 26.99 -18.82 -18.43
N TYR A 46 26.59 -18.10 -19.47
CA TYR A 46 27.52 -17.49 -20.43
C TYR A 46 27.86 -16.03 -20.13
N ALA A 47 27.00 -15.30 -19.42
CA ALA A 47 27.24 -13.91 -19.05
C ALA A 47 27.77 -13.75 -17.61
N ILE A 48 27.66 -14.77 -16.75
CA ILE A 48 27.97 -14.66 -15.31
C ILE A 48 28.97 -15.73 -14.82
N ALA A 49 28.68 -17.03 -14.97
CA ALA A 49 29.44 -18.11 -14.33
C ALA A 49 30.57 -18.72 -15.19
N ASN A 50 30.39 -18.71 -16.52
CA ASN A 50 31.27 -19.29 -17.52
C ASN A 50 31.37 -18.34 -18.71
N ALA A 51 31.73 -17.08 -18.43
CA ALA A 51 32.46 -16.35 -19.44
C ALA A 51 33.72 -17.19 -19.67
N HIS A 52 33.88 -17.92 -20.80
CA HIS A 52 35.16 -18.22 -21.51
C HIS A 52 35.21 -19.51 -22.33
N GLY A 53 35.57 -19.41 -23.61
CA GLY A 53 36.98 -19.24 -24.04
C GLY A 53 37.70 -17.87 -23.95
N GLY A 54 38.40 -17.60 -22.84
CA GLY A 54 39.60 -16.74 -22.75
C GLY A 54 39.51 -15.22 -22.47
N LYS A 55 38.48 -14.66 -21.83
CA LYS A 55 38.22 -13.19 -21.72
C LYS A 55 38.06 -12.57 -20.29
N GLY A 56 38.47 -13.23 -19.19
CA GLY A 56 38.15 -12.87 -17.78
C GLY A 56 36.66 -12.85 -17.32
N GLU A 57 36.38 -13.21 -16.05
CA GLU A 57 35.07 -12.94 -15.41
C GLU A 57 34.66 -11.48 -15.62
N ALA A 58 33.35 -11.20 -15.68
CA ALA A 58 32.88 -9.83 -15.82
C ALA A 58 33.48 -8.96 -14.71
N ARG A 59 34.23 -7.92 -15.10
CA ARG A 59 34.86 -7.01 -14.14
C ARG A 59 33.77 -6.30 -13.35
N LEU A 60 33.68 -6.62 -12.07
CA LEU A 60 32.76 -5.98 -11.14
C LEU A 60 33.37 -4.67 -10.63
N TYR A 61 32.60 -3.61 -10.68
CA TYR A 61 32.96 -2.28 -10.18
C TYR A 61 32.22 -2.03 -8.87
N PRO A 62 32.90 -2.17 -7.71
CA PRO A 62 32.29 -1.83 -6.43
C PRO A 62 32.14 -0.31 -6.30
N CYS A 63 31.00 0.14 -5.80
CA CYS A 63 30.75 1.54 -5.52
C CYS A 63 31.36 1.92 -4.15
N HIS A 64 32.01 3.09 -4.09
CA HIS A 64 32.83 3.52 -2.95
C HIS A 64 32.07 3.92 -1.67
N SER A 65 30.75 3.83 -1.67
CA SER A 65 29.91 4.03 -0.48
C SER A 65 28.90 2.90 -0.43
N PRO A 66 28.97 1.94 0.52
CA PRO A 66 27.99 0.87 0.55
C PRO A 66 26.61 1.43 0.89
N ALA A 67 25.58 1.10 0.12
CA ALA A 67 24.17 1.34 0.44
C ALA A 67 23.72 0.68 1.77
N LEU A 68 24.59 -0.15 2.33
CA LEU A 68 24.46 -0.85 3.60
C LEU A 68 25.01 -0.04 4.78
N THR A 69 25.65 1.10 4.53
CA THR A 69 25.96 2.06 5.60
C THR A 69 24.67 2.80 5.98
N PRO A 70 24.47 3.12 7.27
CA PRO A 70 23.27 3.81 7.76
C PRO A 70 23.30 5.29 7.37
N THR A 71 23.33 5.58 6.07
CA THR A 71 23.21 6.94 5.50
C THR A 71 21.76 7.46 5.55
N GLY A 72 20.81 6.66 6.07
CA GLY A 72 19.39 6.99 6.13
C GLY A 72 18.64 6.88 4.79
N LEU A 73 19.37 6.72 3.68
CA LEU A 73 18.85 6.55 2.31
C LEU A 73 18.17 5.21 2.12
N ASN A 74 18.74 4.14 2.69
CA ASN A 74 18.16 2.82 2.63
C ASN A 74 17.12 2.65 3.74
N THR A 75 15.90 3.07 3.45
CA THR A 75 14.77 3.05 4.40
C THR A 75 14.43 1.65 4.91
N SER A 76 14.73 0.60 4.14
CA SER A 76 14.54 -0.81 4.55
C SER A 76 15.32 -1.18 5.82
N THR A 77 16.40 -0.47 6.14
CA THR A 77 17.22 -0.71 7.34
C THR A 77 16.64 -0.12 8.62
N ARG A 78 15.62 0.73 8.52
CA ARG A 78 14.96 1.34 9.70
C ARG A 78 14.24 0.29 10.52
N THR A 79 14.22 0.49 11.84
CA THR A 79 13.48 -0.41 12.74
C THR A 79 11.97 -0.28 12.51
N MET A 80 11.22 -1.33 12.86
CA MET A 80 9.75 -1.32 12.78
C MET A 80 9.14 -0.10 13.49
N ALA A 81 9.60 0.17 14.71
CA ALA A 81 9.13 1.29 15.52
C ALA A 81 9.38 2.66 14.84
N GLN A 82 10.53 2.83 14.17
CA GLN A 82 10.83 4.07 13.45
C GLN A 82 10.00 4.21 12.17
N ALA A 83 9.81 3.11 11.44
CA ALA A 83 9.16 3.15 10.13
C ALA A 83 7.64 3.31 10.22
N LEU A 84 7.01 2.74 11.25
CA LEU A 84 5.56 2.76 11.47
C LEU A 84 5.11 3.71 12.58
N ALA A 85 6.03 4.54 13.11
CA ALA A 85 5.71 5.55 14.11
C ALA A 85 4.58 6.48 13.62
N GLY A 86 3.48 6.53 14.36
CA GLY A 86 2.34 7.42 14.05
C GLY A 86 1.48 6.98 12.85
N PHE A 87 1.72 5.80 12.27
CA PHE A 87 0.86 5.26 11.22
C PHE A 87 -0.50 4.84 11.80
N PRO A 88 -1.62 5.03 11.06
CA PRO A 88 -2.93 4.59 11.51
C PRO A 88 -3.02 3.06 11.61
N ARG A 89 -4.01 2.58 12.38
CA ARG A 89 -4.31 1.14 12.50
C ARG A 89 -4.44 0.48 11.12
N TYR A 90 -3.97 -0.76 11.08
CA TYR A 90 -3.86 -1.62 9.92
C TYR A 90 -2.89 -1.18 8.83
N SER A 91 -2.18 -0.07 8.99
CA SER A 91 -1.04 0.23 8.10
C SER A 91 0.04 -0.83 8.24
N THR A 92 0.77 -1.08 7.15
CA THR A 92 1.80 -2.12 7.12
C THR A 92 3.05 -1.68 6.41
N ARG A 93 4.13 -2.39 6.70
CA ARG A 93 5.41 -2.33 6.01
C ARG A 93 5.82 -3.74 5.61
N LEU A 94 6.06 -3.94 4.33
CA LEU A 94 6.54 -5.18 3.74
C LEU A 94 7.99 -5.00 3.32
N LEU A 95 8.86 -5.91 3.77
CA LEU A 95 10.26 -5.99 3.36
C LEU A 95 10.45 -7.27 2.56
N LEU A 96 10.58 -7.12 1.25
CA LEU A 96 10.73 -8.21 0.29
C LEU A 96 12.20 -8.32 -0.12
N THR A 97 12.87 -9.35 0.39
CA THR A 97 14.27 -9.66 0.09
C THR A 97 14.36 -10.63 -1.08
N PHE A 98 15.23 -10.34 -2.04
CA PHE A 98 15.51 -11.19 -3.19
C PHE A 98 16.98 -11.16 -3.59
N ARG A 99 17.43 -12.22 -4.23
CA ARG A 99 18.71 -12.30 -4.93
C ARG A 99 18.55 -11.92 -6.38
N LEU A 100 19.42 -11.05 -6.87
CA LEU A 100 19.53 -10.74 -8.29
C LEU A 100 20.33 -11.85 -8.99
N LEU A 101 19.69 -12.57 -9.90
CA LEU A 101 20.29 -13.71 -10.62
C LEU A 101 21.04 -13.28 -11.88
N THR A 102 20.49 -12.31 -12.62
CA THR A 102 21.09 -11.80 -13.86
C THR A 102 21.30 -10.28 -13.80
N PRO A 103 22.16 -9.69 -14.64
CA PRO A 103 22.44 -8.26 -14.58
C PRO A 103 21.16 -7.45 -14.72
N LEU A 104 20.99 -6.44 -13.87
CA LEU A 104 19.81 -5.58 -13.87
C LEU A 104 20.09 -4.30 -14.65
N LEU A 105 19.37 -4.12 -15.75
CA LEU A 105 19.42 -2.92 -16.56
C LEU A 105 18.45 -1.88 -16.03
N THR A 106 19.02 -0.76 -15.62
CA THR A 106 18.30 0.48 -15.30
C THR A 106 18.78 1.54 -16.27
N LYS A 107 17.95 2.57 -16.50
CA LYS A 107 18.35 3.72 -17.31
C LYS A 107 18.48 4.94 -16.41
N ASP A 108 19.67 5.53 -16.41
CA ASP A 108 19.85 6.90 -15.96
C ASP A 108 19.59 7.88 -17.11
N ASP A 109 19.20 9.10 -16.77
CA ASP A 109 18.96 10.17 -17.74
C ASP A 109 20.05 11.26 -17.65
N ASP A 110 21.25 10.88 -17.21
CA ASP A 110 22.41 11.77 -17.13
C ASP A 110 22.87 12.19 -18.54
N PRO A 111 22.73 13.48 -18.91
CA PRO A 111 23.03 13.96 -20.25
C PRO A 111 24.53 13.97 -20.56
N PHE A 112 25.41 13.91 -19.56
CA PHE A 112 26.86 14.02 -19.72
C PHE A 112 27.62 12.74 -19.35
N TYR A 113 26.96 11.58 -19.47
CA TYR A 113 27.62 10.30 -19.23
C TYR A 113 28.55 9.89 -20.37
N LEU A 114 29.58 9.09 -20.05
CA LEU A 114 30.63 8.67 -21.00
C LEU A 114 30.07 7.89 -22.22
N PHE A 115 28.96 7.18 -22.05
CA PHE A 115 28.27 6.43 -23.10
C PHE A 115 26.75 6.45 -22.86
N GLU A 116 25.97 6.04 -23.86
CA GLU A 116 24.52 6.30 -23.93
C GLU A 116 23.65 5.56 -22.90
N ASN A 117 24.13 4.47 -22.31
CA ASN A 117 23.33 3.61 -21.43
C ASN A 117 23.92 3.46 -20.02
N PRO A 118 24.02 4.56 -19.24
CA PRO A 118 24.35 4.49 -17.81
C PRO A 118 23.29 3.72 -17.02
N ALA A 119 23.76 3.03 -15.98
CA ALA A 119 22.89 2.51 -14.94
C ALA A 119 22.48 3.66 -14.04
N ARG A 120 21.23 3.64 -13.56
CA ARG A 120 20.70 4.66 -12.67
C ARG A 120 21.46 4.67 -11.35
N LYS A 121 22.02 5.82 -11.00
CA LYS A 121 22.79 6.04 -9.77
C LYS A 121 22.30 7.26 -9.03
N ASP A 122 22.43 7.22 -7.71
CA ASP A 122 22.24 8.41 -6.89
C ASP A 122 23.32 9.44 -7.22
N HIS A 123 22.93 10.70 -7.44
CA HIS A 123 23.85 11.74 -7.88
C HIS A 123 24.89 12.11 -6.83
N LEU A 124 24.61 11.90 -5.53
CA LEU A 124 25.53 12.28 -4.45
C LEU A 124 26.50 11.14 -4.14
N LEU A 125 25.99 9.93 -4.00
CA LEU A 125 26.77 8.77 -3.56
C LEU A 125 27.29 7.89 -4.70
N GLY A 126 26.82 8.10 -5.92
CA GLY A 126 27.14 7.24 -7.07
C GLY A 126 26.62 5.81 -6.90
N LEU A 127 25.66 5.61 -6.00
CA LEU A 127 25.12 4.31 -5.64
C LEU A 127 24.05 3.87 -6.63
N PRO A 128 24.17 2.69 -7.25
CA PRO A 128 23.17 2.24 -8.20
C PRO A 128 21.91 1.77 -7.48
N TYR A 129 20.75 2.09 -8.06
CA TYR A 129 19.46 1.73 -7.48
C TYR A 129 18.39 1.49 -8.53
N LEU A 130 17.40 0.67 -8.16
CA LEU A 130 16.14 0.56 -8.87
C LEU A 130 15.15 1.56 -8.26
N SER A 131 14.67 2.51 -9.08
CA SER A 131 13.84 3.61 -8.57
C SER A 131 12.47 3.13 -8.06
N ALA A 132 11.95 3.80 -7.02
CA ALA A 132 10.61 3.53 -6.49
C ALA A 132 9.52 3.60 -7.57
N ALA A 133 9.64 4.55 -8.52
CA ALA A 133 8.71 4.67 -9.64
C ALA A 133 8.77 3.46 -10.58
N SER A 134 9.98 2.97 -10.90
CA SER A 134 10.17 1.76 -11.69
C SER A 134 9.58 0.54 -10.99
N VAL A 135 9.82 0.37 -9.68
CA VAL A 135 9.24 -0.73 -8.91
C VAL A 135 7.71 -0.65 -8.88
N LYS A 136 7.14 0.53 -8.62
CA LYS A 136 5.69 0.74 -8.65
C LYS A 136 5.10 0.35 -10.01
N GLY A 137 5.71 0.80 -11.11
CA GLY A 137 5.29 0.45 -12.47
C GLY A 137 5.34 -1.07 -12.73
N LEU A 138 6.44 -1.72 -12.36
CA LEU A 138 6.60 -3.17 -12.49
C LEU A 138 5.60 -3.95 -11.61
N SER A 139 5.24 -3.42 -10.44
CA SER A 139 4.24 -4.04 -9.57
C SER A 139 2.82 -3.91 -10.13
N ALA A 140 2.53 -2.79 -10.79
CA ALA A 140 1.24 -2.58 -11.46
C ALA A 140 1.10 -3.49 -12.70
N ASP A 141 2.17 -3.64 -13.50
CA ASP A 141 2.25 -4.60 -14.62
C ASP A 141 2.04 -6.05 -14.12
N ALA A 142 2.68 -6.44 -13.02
CA ALA A 142 2.46 -7.75 -12.40
C ALA A 142 1.01 -7.94 -11.90
N TYR A 143 0.44 -6.94 -11.25
CA TYR A 143 -0.93 -6.98 -10.75
C TYR A 143 -1.95 -7.15 -11.88
N GLN A 144 -1.81 -6.37 -12.94
CA GLN A 144 -2.69 -6.44 -14.11
C GLN A 144 -2.64 -7.80 -14.81
N ARG A 145 -1.47 -8.44 -14.85
CA ARG A 145 -1.32 -9.80 -15.41
C ARG A 145 -1.94 -10.88 -14.53
N ALA A 146 -1.88 -10.71 -13.20
CA ALA A 146 -2.47 -11.64 -12.25
C ALA A 146 -4.00 -11.54 -12.22
N PHE A 147 -4.53 -10.32 -12.39
CA PHE A 147 -5.97 -10.04 -12.34
C PHE A 147 -6.41 -9.30 -13.60
N PRO A 148 -6.40 -9.96 -14.78
CA PRO A 148 -6.94 -9.36 -15.98
C PRO A 148 -8.45 -9.14 -15.79
N GLY A 149 -8.94 -7.97 -16.19
CA GLY A 149 -10.38 -7.71 -16.25
C GLY A 149 -11.07 -8.59 -17.29
N GLY A 150 -12.40 -8.55 -17.35
CA GLY A 150 -13.18 -9.27 -18.36
C GLY A 150 -12.95 -8.80 -19.79
N THR A 151 -12.42 -7.58 -19.96
CA THR A 151 -12.14 -6.95 -21.27
C THR A 151 -10.64 -6.96 -21.56
N PRO A 152 -10.22 -7.30 -22.80
CA PRO A 152 -8.81 -7.21 -23.21
C PRO A 152 -8.24 -5.80 -23.04
N TRP A 153 -6.93 -5.70 -22.69
CA TRP A 153 -6.27 -4.41 -22.42
C TRP A 153 -6.44 -3.38 -23.54
N THR A 154 -6.36 -3.82 -24.80
CA THR A 154 -6.48 -2.99 -25.99
C THR A 154 -7.86 -2.34 -26.12
N GLU A 155 -8.89 -2.97 -25.56
CA GLU A 155 -10.31 -2.58 -25.65
C GLU A 155 -10.80 -1.83 -24.40
N LEU A 156 -9.94 -1.61 -23.40
CA LEU A 156 -10.32 -0.93 -22.15
C LEU A 156 -10.60 0.57 -22.31
N SER A 157 -10.17 1.17 -23.41
CA SER A 157 -10.42 2.57 -23.74
C SER A 157 -10.56 2.74 -25.24
N GLU A 158 -11.44 3.65 -25.66
CA GLU A 158 -11.54 4.12 -27.05
C GLU A 158 -10.28 4.89 -27.48
N SER A 159 -9.53 5.41 -26.51
CA SER A 159 -8.23 6.06 -26.71
C SER A 159 -7.12 5.02 -26.72
N ASP A 160 -6.24 5.08 -27.72
CA ASP A 160 -5.04 4.25 -27.78
C ASP A 160 -3.97 4.62 -26.73
N LYS A 161 -4.22 5.66 -25.93
CA LYS A 161 -3.29 6.14 -24.91
C LYS A 161 -3.29 5.21 -23.68
N ASP A 162 -2.10 4.73 -23.35
CA ASP A 162 -1.85 3.85 -22.20
C ASP A 162 -2.34 4.38 -20.83
N PRO A 163 -2.27 5.71 -20.53
CA PRO A 163 -2.83 6.27 -19.31
C PRO A 163 -4.34 6.08 -19.18
N ASP A 164 -5.08 6.18 -20.29
CA ASP A 164 -6.55 6.03 -20.28
C ASP A 164 -6.96 4.58 -20.02
N ARG A 165 -6.23 3.63 -20.61
CA ARG A 165 -6.41 2.18 -20.35
C ARG A 165 -6.09 1.82 -18.90
N THR A 166 -4.98 2.37 -18.38
CA THR A 166 -4.60 2.20 -16.96
C THR A 166 -5.68 2.75 -16.02
N ARG A 167 -6.24 3.91 -16.36
CA ARG A 167 -7.34 4.52 -15.60
C ARG A 167 -8.58 3.65 -15.63
N ALA A 168 -9.01 3.19 -16.81
CA ALA A 168 -10.17 2.31 -16.97
C ALA A 168 -10.02 1.02 -16.14
N PHE A 169 -8.85 0.37 -16.20
CA PHE A 169 -8.54 -0.81 -15.40
C PHE A 169 -8.68 -0.55 -13.89
N ARG A 170 -8.05 0.53 -13.40
CA ARG A 170 -8.09 0.87 -11.96
C ARG A 170 -9.49 1.27 -11.50
N THR A 171 -10.28 1.91 -12.35
CA THR A 171 -11.68 2.23 -12.02
C THR A 171 -12.54 0.97 -11.92
N ALA A 172 -12.26 -0.05 -12.73
CA ALA A 172 -13.01 -1.30 -12.74
C ALA A 172 -12.67 -2.23 -11.57
N ASP A 173 -11.43 -2.25 -11.07
CA ASP A 173 -11.01 -3.05 -9.91
C ASP A 173 -10.83 -2.18 -8.64
N PRO A 174 -11.72 -2.27 -7.64
CA PRO A 174 -11.61 -1.52 -6.39
C PRO A 174 -10.28 -1.72 -5.66
N HIS A 175 -9.70 -2.92 -5.72
CA HIS A 175 -8.41 -3.20 -5.10
C HIS A 175 -7.29 -2.45 -5.83
N ALA A 176 -7.28 -2.50 -7.17
CA ALA A 176 -6.29 -1.78 -7.98
C ALA A 176 -6.36 -0.26 -7.77
N ARG A 177 -7.58 0.28 -7.65
CA ARG A 177 -7.83 1.69 -7.30
C ARG A 177 -7.18 2.05 -5.96
N ARG A 178 -7.49 1.31 -4.89
CA ARG A 178 -6.94 1.56 -3.55
C ARG A 178 -5.43 1.38 -3.49
N LEU A 179 -4.89 0.35 -4.14
CA LEU A 179 -3.46 0.04 -4.13
C LEU A 179 -2.64 1.13 -4.85
N PHE A 180 -3.02 1.50 -6.08
CA PHE A 180 -2.17 2.31 -6.96
C PHE A 180 -2.62 3.76 -7.14
N GLY A 181 -3.91 4.06 -6.93
CA GLY A 181 -4.53 5.37 -7.11
C GLY A 181 -4.84 5.72 -8.57
N ILE A 182 -5.53 6.85 -8.76
CA ILE A 182 -5.87 7.45 -10.05
C ILE A 182 -5.29 8.86 -10.07
N ALA A 183 -4.45 9.17 -11.06
CA ALA A 183 -3.91 10.51 -11.22
C ALA A 183 -4.87 11.39 -12.04
N ASP A 184 -4.99 12.65 -11.66
CA ASP A 184 -5.56 13.69 -12.51
C ASP A 184 -4.46 14.23 -13.43
N ASP A 185 -4.55 13.87 -14.70
CA ASP A 185 -3.61 14.29 -15.74
C ASP A 185 -4.07 15.59 -16.44
N GLY A 186 -4.86 16.42 -15.74
CA GLY A 186 -5.48 17.64 -16.29
C GLY A 186 -6.84 17.39 -16.95
N ALA A 187 -7.50 16.28 -16.60
CA ALA A 187 -8.80 15.90 -17.14
C ALA A 187 -9.97 16.37 -16.24
N ASN A 188 -9.72 17.16 -15.19
CA ASN A 188 -10.72 17.60 -14.21
C ASN A 188 -11.43 16.41 -13.53
N ILE A 189 -10.69 15.36 -13.20
CA ILE A 189 -11.19 14.18 -12.49
C ILE A 189 -10.69 14.24 -11.04
N GLU A 190 -11.47 13.72 -10.10
CA GLU A 190 -11.03 13.58 -8.71
C GLU A 190 -9.78 12.68 -8.63
N SER A 191 -8.65 13.28 -8.28
CA SER A 191 -7.37 12.60 -8.08
C SER A 191 -7.38 11.80 -6.79
N GLU A 192 -6.98 10.53 -6.85
CA GLU A 192 -6.91 9.62 -5.72
C GLU A 192 -5.51 9.04 -5.56
N LYS A 193 -4.95 9.21 -4.37
CA LYS A 193 -3.64 8.66 -4.04
C LYS A 193 -3.76 7.19 -3.66
N GLY A 194 -2.96 6.34 -4.28
CA GLY A 194 -2.85 4.93 -3.89
C GLY A 194 -2.26 4.77 -2.49
N ARG A 195 -2.63 3.67 -1.84
CA ARG A 195 -2.20 3.31 -0.48
C ARG A 195 -0.82 2.64 -0.44
N LEU A 196 -0.32 2.13 -1.57
CA LEU A 196 1.04 1.58 -1.66
C LEU A 196 2.09 2.66 -1.94
N HIS A 197 3.10 2.67 -1.08
CA HIS A 197 4.28 3.52 -1.18
C HIS A 197 5.52 2.64 -1.34
N PHE A 198 6.29 2.87 -2.39
CA PHE A 198 7.47 2.08 -2.72
C PHE A 198 8.73 2.86 -2.39
N SER A 199 9.72 2.17 -1.84
CA SER A 199 11.06 2.70 -1.63
C SER A 199 12.02 2.21 -2.72
N PRO A 200 13.09 2.95 -3.03
CA PRO A 200 14.14 2.49 -3.93
C PRO A 200 14.82 1.21 -3.43
N VAL A 201 15.29 0.36 -4.35
CA VAL A 201 16.12 -0.81 -4.02
C VAL A 201 17.56 -0.50 -4.37
N TRP A 202 18.46 -0.62 -3.39
CA TRP A 202 19.85 -0.20 -3.52
C TRP A 202 20.80 -1.37 -3.76
N PHE A 203 21.88 -1.12 -4.51
CA PHE A 203 22.91 -2.09 -4.85
C PHE A 203 24.32 -1.47 -4.72
N ASN A 204 25.37 -2.30 -4.72
CA ASN A 204 26.75 -1.86 -4.44
C ASN A 204 27.75 -2.19 -5.55
N LYS A 205 27.36 -2.96 -6.56
CA LYS A 205 28.25 -3.40 -7.64
C LYS A 205 27.61 -3.17 -8.99
N LEU A 206 28.41 -2.61 -9.89
CA LEU A 206 28.10 -2.44 -11.31
C LEU A 206 28.96 -3.39 -12.14
N GLN A 207 28.56 -3.59 -13.38
CA GLN A 207 29.34 -4.25 -14.42
C GLN A 207 29.08 -3.58 -15.76
N LEU A 208 30.04 -3.71 -16.67
CA LEU A 208 29.91 -3.24 -18.04
C LEU A 208 29.52 -4.41 -18.96
N LEU A 209 28.57 -4.15 -19.83
CA LEU A 209 28.02 -5.08 -20.79
C LEU A 209 28.15 -4.50 -22.20
N VAL A 210 28.27 -5.40 -23.18
CA VAL A 210 28.22 -5.04 -24.59
C VAL A 210 27.17 -5.91 -25.27
N MET A 211 26.17 -5.27 -25.87
CA MET A 211 25.19 -5.94 -26.71
C MET A 211 25.46 -5.59 -28.16
N ASN A 212 25.67 -6.59 -29.02
CA ASN A 212 25.82 -6.36 -30.45
C ASN A 212 24.54 -6.84 -31.18
N PRO A 213 23.65 -5.92 -31.63
CA PRO A 213 22.49 -6.31 -32.42
C PRO A 213 22.94 -7.00 -33.70
N GLY A 214 22.49 -8.23 -33.91
CA GLY A 214 22.82 -9.01 -35.11
C GLY A 214 21.69 -8.97 -36.13
N ASP A 215 22.06 -9.00 -37.41
CA ASP A 215 21.13 -9.29 -38.49
C ASP A 215 20.78 -10.80 -38.47
N PRO A 216 19.50 -11.17 -38.34
CA PRO A 216 19.08 -12.58 -38.30
C PRO A 216 19.47 -13.39 -39.54
N THR A 217 19.62 -12.74 -40.70
CA THR A 217 19.88 -13.40 -41.99
C THR A 217 21.35 -13.72 -42.18
N THR A 218 22.23 -12.80 -41.77
CA THR A 218 23.68 -12.92 -41.94
C THR A 218 24.37 -13.43 -40.67
N ALA A 219 23.68 -13.41 -39.52
CA ALA A 219 24.23 -13.66 -38.18
C ALA A 219 25.44 -12.77 -37.83
N MET A 220 25.63 -11.66 -38.56
CA MET A 220 26.68 -10.69 -38.31
C MET A 220 26.18 -9.59 -37.37
N GLY A 221 26.98 -9.28 -36.37
CA GLY A 221 26.74 -8.15 -35.48
C GLY A 221 26.93 -6.82 -36.21
N THR A 222 26.13 -5.82 -35.84
CA THR A 222 26.23 -4.44 -36.33
C THR A 222 27.16 -3.63 -35.42
N GLN A 223 26.65 -2.56 -34.81
CA GLN A 223 27.40 -1.72 -33.89
C GLN A 223 27.22 -2.22 -32.45
N PRO A 224 28.31 -2.62 -31.76
CA PRO A 224 28.23 -2.98 -30.35
C PRO A 224 27.79 -1.79 -29.50
N ILE A 225 26.74 -1.99 -28.71
CA ILE A 225 26.16 -1.01 -27.79
C ILE A 225 26.66 -1.33 -26.38
N GLN A 226 27.27 -0.34 -25.74
CA GLN A 226 27.75 -0.45 -24.37
C GLN A 226 26.63 -0.16 -23.38
N PHE A 227 26.55 -0.95 -22.32
CA PHE A 227 25.61 -0.81 -21.22
C PHE A 227 26.36 -0.87 -19.90
N GLU A 228 25.97 -0.01 -18.97
CA GLU A 228 26.25 -0.21 -17.56
C GLU A 228 25.06 -0.92 -16.92
N ALA A 229 25.33 -1.93 -16.12
CA ALA A 229 24.31 -2.73 -15.47
C ALA A 229 24.65 -2.93 -14.00
N ILE A 230 23.61 -3.09 -13.18
CA ILE A 230 23.77 -3.57 -11.81
C ILE A 230 24.19 -5.04 -11.89
N ALA A 231 25.29 -5.36 -11.22
CA ALA A 231 25.88 -6.69 -11.28
C ALA A 231 25.00 -7.74 -10.58
N PRO A 232 24.95 -8.98 -11.09
CA PRO A 232 24.21 -10.09 -10.49
C PRO A 232 24.87 -10.57 -9.19
N GLY A 233 24.19 -11.48 -8.48
CA GLY A 233 24.64 -12.07 -7.24
C GLY A 233 24.47 -11.19 -6.00
N GLN A 234 23.88 -10.00 -6.16
CA GLN A 234 23.60 -9.07 -5.07
C GLN A 234 22.21 -9.33 -4.47
N THR A 235 22.07 -9.08 -3.17
CA THR A 235 20.77 -9.10 -2.49
C THR A 235 20.14 -7.70 -2.55
N GLY A 236 18.90 -7.62 -3.03
CA GLY A 236 18.06 -6.44 -2.98
C GLY A 236 16.99 -6.58 -1.91
N VAL A 237 16.67 -5.48 -1.22
CA VAL A 237 15.54 -5.39 -0.29
C VAL A 237 14.60 -4.31 -0.79
N LEU A 238 13.39 -4.71 -1.17
CA LEU A 238 12.30 -3.81 -1.48
C LEU A 238 11.48 -3.55 -0.22
N GLU A 239 11.36 -2.27 0.14
CA GLU A 239 10.39 -1.84 1.13
C GLU A 239 9.14 -1.29 0.44
N VAL A 240 7.98 -1.77 0.88
CA VAL A 240 6.66 -1.28 0.49
C VAL A 240 5.87 -0.95 1.75
N VAL A 241 5.35 0.27 1.83
CA VAL A 241 4.48 0.70 2.93
C VAL A 241 3.05 0.81 2.42
N TYR A 242 2.12 0.13 3.09
CA TYR A 242 0.69 0.33 2.90
C TYR A 242 0.19 1.31 3.95
N PHE A 243 -0.23 2.49 3.50
CA PHE A 243 -0.85 3.48 4.36
C PHE A 243 -2.37 3.30 4.39
N ASN A 244 -2.90 2.95 5.56
CA ASN A 244 -4.35 2.81 5.74
C ASN A 244 -4.96 4.10 6.32
N PRO A 245 -5.76 4.88 5.58
CA PRO A 245 -6.30 6.15 6.08
C PRO A 245 -7.39 5.92 7.15
N ARG A 246 -7.38 6.74 8.21
CA ARG A 246 -8.39 6.67 9.28
C ARG A 246 -9.70 7.32 8.84
N GLY A 247 -10.83 6.68 9.16
CA GLY A 247 -12.17 7.27 9.00
C GLY A 247 -12.73 7.24 7.58
N ILE A 248 -12.08 6.53 6.66
CA ILE A 248 -12.55 6.31 5.30
C ILE A 248 -13.18 4.91 5.22
N LYS A 249 -14.13 4.70 4.29
CA LYS A 249 -14.63 3.36 3.95
C LYS A 249 -13.46 2.44 3.53
N ASP A 250 -13.68 1.13 3.58
CA ASP A 250 -12.69 0.13 3.14
C ASP A 250 -11.34 0.27 3.85
N SER A 251 -11.37 0.58 5.15
CA SER A 251 -10.17 0.78 5.99
C SER A 251 -10.13 -0.17 7.19
N ASP A 252 -10.97 -1.20 7.16
CA ASP A 252 -10.96 -2.33 8.09
C ASP A 252 -9.85 -3.34 7.72
N GLU A 253 -9.47 -4.17 8.69
CA GLU A 253 -8.39 -5.16 8.52
C GLU A 253 -8.63 -6.11 7.36
N ILE A 254 -9.88 -6.57 7.17
CA ILE A 254 -10.23 -7.55 6.12
C ILE A 254 -9.95 -6.95 4.74
N THR A 255 -10.36 -5.69 4.52
CA THR A 255 -10.10 -5.00 3.26
C THR A 255 -8.61 -4.79 3.02
N VAL A 256 -7.86 -4.38 4.05
CA VAL A 256 -6.41 -4.18 3.93
C VAL A 256 -5.68 -5.50 3.62
N ARG A 257 -6.05 -6.58 4.31
CA ARG A 257 -5.55 -7.94 4.06
C ARG A 257 -5.82 -8.37 2.63
N ALA A 258 -7.06 -8.24 2.15
CA ALA A 258 -7.41 -8.61 0.79
C ALA A 258 -6.62 -7.82 -0.27
N ASP A 259 -6.44 -6.52 -0.08
CA ASP A 259 -5.62 -5.67 -0.94
C ASP A 259 -4.16 -6.16 -0.98
N LEU A 260 -3.56 -6.37 0.19
CA LEU A 260 -2.16 -6.76 0.33
C LEU A 260 -1.89 -8.19 -0.16
N ALA A 261 -2.78 -9.14 0.13
CA ALA A 261 -2.66 -10.53 -0.33
C ALA A 261 -2.67 -10.59 -1.86
N ARG A 262 -3.62 -9.90 -2.50
CA ARG A 262 -3.70 -9.84 -3.98
C ARG A 262 -2.44 -9.23 -4.57
N TRP A 263 -2.01 -8.10 -4.03
CA TRP A 263 -0.79 -7.44 -4.51
C TRP A 263 0.45 -8.32 -4.33
N LEU A 264 0.64 -8.89 -3.14
CA LEU A 264 1.82 -9.69 -2.82
C LEU A 264 1.85 -10.99 -3.64
N ALA A 265 0.71 -11.66 -3.81
CA ALA A 265 0.61 -12.84 -4.67
C ALA A 265 0.97 -12.52 -6.13
N ALA A 266 0.50 -11.38 -6.64
CA ALA A 266 0.81 -10.95 -8.00
C ALA A 266 2.32 -10.74 -8.22
N VAL A 267 2.99 -10.00 -7.33
CA VAL A 267 4.44 -9.78 -7.45
C VAL A 267 5.24 -11.06 -7.20
N ALA A 268 4.83 -11.91 -6.24
CA ALA A 268 5.45 -13.20 -5.95
C ALA A 268 5.39 -14.15 -7.15
N THR A 269 4.31 -14.09 -7.92
CA THR A 269 4.11 -14.95 -9.10
C THR A 269 4.87 -14.41 -10.31
N TRP A 270 4.72 -13.12 -10.63
CA TRP A 270 5.14 -12.58 -11.91
C TRP A 270 6.57 -12.04 -11.92
N TRP A 271 7.10 -11.51 -10.81
CA TRP A 271 8.45 -10.96 -10.82
C TRP A 271 9.55 -12.02 -10.95
N PRO A 272 9.48 -13.20 -10.30
CA PRO A 272 10.46 -14.26 -10.55
C PRO A 272 10.42 -14.75 -12.00
N ALA A 273 9.24 -14.76 -12.62
CA ALA A 273 9.06 -15.20 -14.00
C ALA A 273 9.50 -14.16 -15.05
N LEU A 274 9.33 -12.86 -14.78
CA LEU A 274 9.63 -11.79 -15.74
C LEU A 274 11.00 -11.12 -15.50
N GLY A 275 11.44 -11.02 -14.25
CA GLY A 275 12.54 -10.17 -13.83
C GLY A 275 12.12 -8.70 -13.61
N LEU A 276 13.09 -7.89 -13.21
CA LEU A 276 12.97 -6.46 -12.93
C LEU A 276 13.73 -5.61 -13.96
N GLY A 277 13.38 -4.34 -14.06
CA GLY A 277 14.11 -3.37 -14.91
C GLY A 277 13.82 -3.49 -16.41
N ALA A 278 14.81 -3.14 -17.23
CA ALA A 278 14.71 -3.13 -18.69
C ALA A 278 15.14 -4.46 -19.32
N LYS A 279 14.64 -4.74 -20.54
CA LYS A 279 14.95 -5.96 -21.32
C LYS A 279 14.69 -7.28 -20.56
N ARG A 280 13.73 -7.28 -19.64
CA ARG A 280 13.20 -8.43 -18.87
C ARG A 280 12.98 -9.68 -19.70
N LEU A 281 12.30 -9.55 -20.83
CA LEU A 281 12.03 -10.67 -21.74
C LEU A 281 13.31 -11.31 -22.30
N ALA A 282 14.41 -10.56 -22.40
CA ALA A 282 15.70 -11.10 -22.82
C ALA A 282 16.46 -11.80 -21.67
N GLY A 283 15.88 -11.87 -20.47
CA GLY A 283 16.42 -12.55 -19.29
C GLY A 283 17.20 -11.63 -18.33
N TYR A 284 17.22 -10.32 -18.56
CA TYR A 284 17.87 -9.35 -17.67
C TYR A 284 17.01 -9.05 -16.43
N GLY A 285 17.67 -8.82 -15.30
CA GLY A 285 17.03 -8.49 -14.03
C GLY A 285 16.25 -9.65 -13.39
N ALA A 286 16.56 -10.91 -13.72
CA ALA A 286 15.93 -12.08 -13.10
C ALA A 286 16.23 -12.10 -11.60
N ILE A 287 15.23 -12.48 -10.80
CA ILE A 287 15.33 -12.48 -9.34
C ILE A 287 14.92 -13.82 -8.75
N GLN A 288 15.41 -14.11 -7.55
CA GLN A 288 14.96 -15.20 -6.70
C GLN A 288 14.52 -14.64 -5.34
N PRO A 289 13.25 -14.81 -4.94
CA PRO A 289 12.81 -14.46 -3.60
C PRO A 289 13.61 -15.23 -2.53
N GLU A 290 13.92 -14.58 -1.42
CA GLU A 290 14.66 -15.20 -0.30
C GLU A 290 13.94 -15.06 1.03
N LYS A 291 13.29 -13.91 1.28
CA LYS A 291 12.62 -13.61 2.54
C LYS A 291 11.53 -12.56 2.33
N ALA A 292 10.45 -12.67 3.08
CA ALA A 292 9.44 -11.62 3.23
C ALA A 292 9.19 -11.35 4.70
N VAL A 293 9.13 -10.07 5.07
CA VAL A 293 8.77 -9.64 6.43
C VAL A 293 7.58 -8.69 6.34
N LEU A 294 6.53 -8.97 7.09
CA LEU A 294 5.38 -8.10 7.29
C LEU A 294 5.46 -7.50 8.69
N GLN A 295 5.44 -6.17 8.75
CA GLN A 295 5.31 -5.40 9.98
C GLN A 295 3.98 -4.66 9.93
N ALA A 296 3.17 -4.75 10.98
CA ALA A 296 1.81 -4.24 10.95
C ALA A 296 1.41 -3.52 12.25
N VAL A 297 0.49 -2.57 12.10
CA VAL A 297 -0.05 -1.77 13.20
C VAL A 297 -1.41 -2.33 13.63
N GLY A 298 -1.45 -3.09 14.73
CA GLY A 298 -2.68 -3.61 15.33
C GLY A 298 -3.46 -4.58 14.45
N TRP A 299 -2.77 -5.49 13.75
CA TRP A 299 -3.39 -6.62 13.05
C TRP A 299 -3.75 -7.73 14.06
N SER A 300 -4.63 -8.64 13.66
CA SER A 300 -4.96 -9.82 14.44
C SER A 300 -4.14 -11.04 13.96
N GLY A 301 -3.88 -12.01 14.84
CA GLY A 301 -3.34 -13.32 14.41
C GLY A 301 -1.89 -13.32 13.91
N MET A 302 -1.09 -12.26 14.10
CA MET A 302 0.34 -12.23 13.70
C MET A 302 1.23 -13.18 14.52
N GLY A 303 0.68 -13.83 15.55
CA GLY A 303 1.41 -14.76 16.42
C GLY A 303 1.69 -16.12 15.78
N ALA A 304 2.94 -16.34 15.38
CA ALA A 304 3.61 -17.64 15.43
C ALA A 304 5.13 -17.45 15.56
N GLY A 305 5.57 -17.02 16.74
CA GLY A 305 6.98 -16.87 17.11
C GLY A 305 7.11 -16.72 18.62
N THR A 306 7.75 -17.70 19.25
CA THR A 306 7.98 -17.89 20.70
C THR A 306 8.22 -16.62 21.53
N GLY A 307 7.30 -16.34 22.46
CA GLY A 307 7.45 -15.45 23.62
C GLY A 307 6.36 -15.80 24.66
N PRO A 308 6.64 -15.74 25.97
CA PRO A 308 5.73 -16.31 26.97
C PRO A 308 4.40 -15.56 26.98
N SER A 309 3.33 -16.36 26.94
CA SER A 309 1.94 -15.94 27.05
C SER A 309 1.71 -15.23 28.39
N GLU A 310 1.60 -13.91 28.37
CA GLU A 310 0.92 -13.18 29.44
C GLU A 310 -0.56 -13.09 29.10
N THR A 311 -1.35 -13.67 29.98
CA THR A 311 -2.80 -13.71 29.94
C THR A 311 -3.31 -12.27 30.07
N SER A 312 -3.62 -11.62 28.96
CA SER A 312 -4.18 -10.27 28.99
C SER A 312 -5.68 -10.34 29.30
N THR A 313 -6.06 -9.77 30.45
CA THR A 313 -7.43 -9.40 30.77
C THR A 313 -8.07 -8.58 29.65
N PRO A 314 -9.39 -8.72 29.41
CA PRO A 314 -10.06 -8.04 28.31
C PRO A 314 -9.94 -6.51 28.45
N THR A 315 -9.26 -5.89 27.49
CA THR A 315 -9.09 -4.44 27.40
C THR A 315 -10.46 -3.77 27.25
N ILE A 316 -10.80 -2.87 28.17
CA ILE A 316 -12.07 -2.13 28.18
C ILE A 316 -12.16 -1.24 26.93
N PRO A 317 -13.19 -1.37 26.07
CA PRO A 317 -13.38 -0.53 24.89
C PRO A 317 -13.49 0.97 25.23
N ASP A 318 -12.98 1.82 24.35
CA ASP A 318 -12.95 3.28 24.52
C ASP A 318 -14.35 3.89 24.74
N ASP A 319 -15.38 3.32 24.09
CA ASP A 319 -16.78 3.72 24.23
C ASP A 319 -17.33 3.50 25.65
N VAL A 320 -16.73 2.57 26.40
CA VAL A 320 -17.08 2.27 27.79
C VAL A 320 -16.30 3.20 28.72
N ARG A 321 -15.01 3.43 28.43
CA ARG A 321 -14.14 4.37 29.15
C ARG A 321 -14.70 5.80 29.14
N GLU A 322 -15.35 6.22 28.06
CA GLU A 322 -16.00 7.54 27.95
C GLU A 322 -17.00 7.80 29.11
N PHE A 323 -17.63 6.75 29.64
CA PHE A 323 -18.66 6.84 30.69
C PHE A 323 -18.20 6.28 32.04
N GLN A 324 -16.90 6.09 32.25
CA GLN A 324 -16.33 5.72 33.54
C GLN A 324 -15.83 6.95 34.31
N ASN A 325 -15.96 6.95 35.63
CA ASN A 325 -15.35 7.93 36.52
C ASN A 325 -13.87 7.58 36.77
N GLU A 326 -13.15 8.40 37.53
CA GLU A 326 -11.73 8.16 37.88
C GLU A 326 -11.48 6.84 38.64
N HIS A 327 -12.54 6.24 39.19
CA HIS A 327 -12.53 4.96 39.90
C HIS A 327 -12.97 3.77 39.02
N GLY A 328 -13.22 3.97 37.73
CA GLY A 328 -13.60 2.91 36.78
C GLY A 328 -15.09 2.51 36.83
N GLU A 329 -15.90 3.19 37.64
CA GLU A 329 -17.34 2.95 37.75
C GLU A 329 -18.14 3.79 36.76
N LEU A 330 -19.31 3.31 36.35
CA LEU A 330 -20.20 4.06 35.46
C LEU A 330 -20.64 5.38 36.10
N VAL A 331 -20.44 6.46 35.37
CA VAL A 331 -20.91 7.81 35.72
C VAL A 331 -22.44 7.77 35.90
N PRO A 332 -23.00 8.29 37.02
CA PRO A 332 -24.44 8.29 37.26
C PRO A 332 -25.22 9.00 36.15
N GLU A 333 -26.44 8.54 35.87
CA GLU A 333 -27.27 9.10 34.78
C GLU A 333 -27.55 10.61 34.94
N GLY A 334 -27.52 11.13 36.18
CA GLY A 334 -27.65 12.56 36.46
C GLY A 334 -26.45 13.41 36.00
N GLU A 335 -25.25 12.85 35.88
CA GLU A 335 -24.06 13.55 35.41
C GLU A 335 -23.96 13.53 33.86
N LEU A 336 -24.65 12.57 33.22
CA LEU A 336 -24.89 12.58 31.77
C LEU A 336 -25.65 13.86 31.35
N GLU A 337 -26.54 14.36 32.20
CA GLU A 337 -27.29 15.60 31.97
C GLU A 337 -26.40 16.86 32.07
N ASN A 338 -25.34 16.80 32.87
CA ASN A 338 -24.31 17.84 32.97
C ASN A 338 -23.34 17.80 31.78
N ARG A 339 -23.00 16.62 31.25
CA ARG A 339 -22.19 16.51 30.01
C ARG A 339 -22.94 16.97 28.77
N LEU A 340 -24.27 16.87 28.78
CA LEU A 340 -25.17 17.54 27.83
C LEU A 340 -25.20 19.08 27.99
N ALA A 341 -24.50 19.66 28.97
CA ALA A 341 -24.45 21.11 29.20
C ALA A 341 -23.43 21.86 28.32
N LEU A 342 -22.62 21.17 27.50
CA LEU A 342 -21.86 21.81 26.42
C LEU A 342 -22.77 22.44 25.33
N LEU A 343 -24.08 22.22 25.46
CA LEU A 343 -25.18 22.83 24.72
C LEU A 343 -25.70 24.12 25.38
N GLY A 344 -24.93 24.74 26.28
CA GLY A 344 -25.34 25.89 27.09
C GLY A 344 -25.85 27.07 26.25
N GLU A 345 -25.15 27.43 25.18
CA GLU A 345 -25.56 28.53 24.30
C GLU A 345 -26.88 28.23 23.57
N SER A 346 -27.06 27.00 23.08
CA SER A 346 -28.28 26.56 22.40
C SER A 346 -29.48 26.45 23.35
N ARG A 347 -29.25 26.06 24.61
CA ARG A 347 -30.30 26.00 25.65
C ARG A 347 -30.76 27.38 26.08
N GLU A 348 -29.84 28.32 26.30
CA GLU A 348 -30.20 29.70 26.63
C GLU A 348 -30.94 30.36 25.46
N ARG A 349 -30.48 30.14 24.23
CA ARG A 349 -31.18 30.61 23.02
C ARG A 349 -32.57 29.98 22.84
N LEU A 350 -32.76 28.72 23.25
CA LEU A 350 -34.07 28.08 23.24
C LEU A 350 -35.01 28.68 24.29
N LYS A 351 -34.50 29.00 25.49
CA LYS A 351 -35.27 29.69 26.54
C LYS A 351 -35.70 31.09 26.12
N THR A 352 -34.81 31.85 25.48
CA THR A 352 -35.14 33.20 24.97
C THR A 352 -36.22 33.14 23.90
N LEU A 353 -36.12 32.21 22.95
CA LEU A 353 -37.13 32.01 21.90
C LEU A 353 -38.49 31.57 22.45
N ILE A 354 -38.52 30.75 23.51
CA ILE A 354 -39.77 30.36 24.19
C ILE A 354 -40.45 31.59 24.82
N LYS A 355 -39.68 32.41 25.54
CA LYS A 355 -40.18 33.63 26.18
C LYS A 355 -40.69 34.66 25.16
N GLU A 356 -39.98 34.82 24.04
CA GLU A 356 -40.37 35.72 22.95
C GLU A 356 -41.67 35.25 22.26
N LYS A 357 -41.82 33.92 22.09
CA LYS A 357 -43.06 33.33 21.58
C LYS A 357 -44.24 33.57 22.51
N GLU A 358 -44.07 33.41 23.83
CA GLU A 358 -45.12 33.66 24.82
C GLU A 358 -45.58 35.12 24.78
N GLN A 359 -44.64 36.06 24.67
CA GLN A 359 -44.95 37.49 24.53
C GLN A 359 -45.75 37.77 23.24
N LEU A 360 -45.35 37.19 22.11
CA LEU A 360 -46.07 37.34 20.85
C LEU A 360 -47.44 36.65 20.86
N GLN A 361 -47.60 35.56 21.61
CA GLN A 361 -48.89 34.88 21.80
C GLN A 361 -49.84 35.70 22.66
N ALA A 362 -49.36 36.31 23.75
CA ALA A 362 -50.12 37.25 24.56
C ALA A 362 -50.55 38.47 23.71
N ARG A 363 -49.61 39.04 22.94
CA ARG A 363 -49.91 40.15 22.04
C ARG A 363 -50.92 39.80 20.95
N LYS A 364 -50.86 38.57 20.41
CA LYS A 364 -51.85 38.04 19.47
C LYS A 364 -53.25 37.96 20.11
N GLN A 365 -53.35 37.52 21.36
CA GLN A 365 -54.62 37.44 22.08
C GLN A 365 -55.22 38.84 22.35
N GLU A 366 -54.39 39.81 22.73
CA GLU A 366 -54.81 41.22 22.90
C GLU A 366 -55.35 41.81 21.58
N LEU A 367 -54.63 41.62 20.47
CA LEU A 367 -55.01 42.12 19.15
C LEU A 367 -56.26 41.43 18.58
N GLN A 368 -56.61 40.23 19.06
CA GLN A 368 -57.84 39.53 18.69
C GLN A 368 -59.06 40.02 19.48
N LEU A 369 -58.87 40.53 20.70
CA LEU A 369 -59.92 41.11 21.54
C LEU A 369 -60.19 42.58 21.19
N SER A 370 -59.20 43.30 20.67
CA SER A 370 -59.32 44.67 20.16
C SER A 370 -60.00 44.70 18.79
N GLY A 371 -61.31 44.96 18.77
CA GLY A 371 -62.09 45.04 17.53
C GLY A 371 -61.77 46.27 16.66
N LYS A 372 -61.51 46.01 15.37
CA LYS A 372 -61.32 46.92 14.22
C LYS A 372 -60.09 47.85 14.27
N GLY A 373 -59.07 47.50 13.45
CA GLY A 373 -57.87 48.30 13.16
C GLY A 373 -56.57 47.52 13.13
N ALA A 374 -56.54 46.32 13.73
CA ALA A 374 -55.32 45.55 13.99
C ALA A 374 -54.94 44.48 12.95
N ASP A 375 -55.60 44.41 11.79
CA ASP A 375 -55.41 43.28 10.85
C ASP A 375 -53.98 43.15 10.29
N LYS A 376 -53.32 44.29 10.03
CA LYS A 376 -51.94 44.31 9.53
C LYS A 376 -50.94 43.89 10.61
N GLU A 377 -51.13 44.35 11.84
CA GLU A 377 -50.32 43.96 12.99
C GLU A 377 -50.53 42.50 13.37
N LEU A 378 -51.77 42.02 13.36
CA LEU A 378 -52.10 40.61 13.62
C LEU A 378 -51.45 39.67 12.59
N LYS A 379 -51.39 40.08 11.32
CA LYS A 379 -50.69 39.34 10.26
C LYS A 379 -49.18 39.32 10.48
N GLN A 380 -48.60 40.42 10.96
CA GLN A 380 -47.18 40.51 11.28
C GLN A 380 -46.82 39.61 12.48
N VAL A 381 -47.58 39.69 13.57
CA VAL A 381 -47.39 38.84 14.77
C VAL A 381 -47.51 37.35 14.43
N LYS A 382 -48.44 36.96 13.55
CA LYS A 382 -48.56 35.57 13.08
C LYS A 382 -47.31 35.11 12.32
N LYS A 383 -46.73 35.95 11.46
CA LYS A 383 -45.48 35.64 10.73
C LYS A 383 -44.28 35.54 11.67
N ASP A 384 -44.17 36.42 12.67
CA ASP A 384 -43.07 36.39 13.63
C ASP A 384 -43.12 35.14 14.52
N ILE A 385 -44.32 34.69 14.91
CA ILE A 385 -44.52 33.39 15.61
C ILE A 385 -44.08 32.21 14.72
N GLU A 386 -44.38 32.25 13.42
CA GLU A 386 -44.00 31.21 12.47
C GLU A 386 -42.47 31.14 12.27
N ARG A 387 -41.81 32.30 12.19
CA ARG A 387 -40.33 32.40 12.13
C ARG A 387 -39.70 31.79 13.39
N ILE A 388 -40.19 32.15 14.58
CA ILE A 388 -39.67 31.61 15.85
C ILE A 388 -39.90 30.09 15.94
N ASN A 389 -41.04 29.57 15.46
CA ASN A 389 -41.27 28.13 15.44
C ASN A 389 -40.26 27.40 14.54
N LYS A 390 -39.93 27.97 13.38
CA LYS A 390 -38.94 27.41 12.45
C LYS A 390 -37.53 27.40 13.04
N GLU A 391 -37.12 28.50 13.69
CA GLU A 391 -35.82 28.59 14.38
C GLU A 391 -35.73 27.63 15.57
N LYS A 392 -36.82 27.50 16.35
CA LYS A 392 -36.93 26.54 17.44
C LYS A 392 -36.75 25.10 16.94
N GLU A 393 -37.41 24.75 15.83
CA GLU A 393 -37.32 23.40 15.26
C GLU A 393 -35.92 23.09 14.72
N GLN A 394 -35.28 24.07 14.08
CA GLN A 394 -33.90 23.94 13.59
C GLN A 394 -32.89 23.70 14.71
N LEU A 395 -33.09 24.31 15.88
CA LEU A 395 -32.24 24.09 17.05
C LEU A 395 -32.58 22.79 17.78
N THR A 396 -33.86 22.42 17.86
CA THR A 396 -34.31 21.26 18.67
C THR A 396 -33.96 19.92 18.04
N ARG A 397 -34.10 19.77 16.70
CA ARG A 397 -33.82 18.52 15.99
C ARG A 397 -32.38 17.98 16.17
N PRO A 398 -31.31 18.77 15.99
CA PRO A 398 -29.95 18.26 16.17
C PRO A 398 -29.65 17.94 17.65
N LEU A 399 -30.17 18.75 18.58
CA LEU A 399 -30.04 18.54 20.03
C LEU A 399 -30.67 17.20 20.47
N GLU A 400 -31.85 16.89 19.96
CA GLU A 400 -32.55 15.63 20.25
C GLU A 400 -31.81 14.42 19.67
N MET A 401 -31.31 14.52 18.44
CA MET A 401 -30.51 13.45 17.82
C MET A 401 -29.20 13.20 18.58
N GLU A 402 -28.53 14.25 19.03
CA GLU A 402 -27.29 14.13 19.80
C GLU A 402 -27.54 13.52 21.19
N LYS A 403 -28.65 13.94 21.85
CA LYS A 403 -29.11 13.35 23.11
C LYS A 403 -29.46 11.86 22.96
N GLN A 404 -30.11 11.48 21.87
CA GLN A 404 -30.42 10.07 21.57
C GLN A 404 -29.15 9.25 21.32
N LYS A 405 -28.18 9.77 20.55
CA LYS A 405 -26.89 9.12 20.30
C LYS A 405 -26.08 8.93 21.58
N LEU A 406 -26.05 9.94 22.46
CA LEU A 406 -25.35 9.86 23.75
C LEU A 406 -25.98 8.80 24.66
N ARG A 407 -27.31 8.77 24.76
CA ARG A 407 -28.05 7.75 25.53
C ARG A 407 -27.83 6.34 24.99
N ALA A 408 -27.77 6.17 23.67
CA ALA A 408 -27.50 4.88 23.05
C ALA A 408 -26.08 4.37 23.39
N ARG A 409 -25.06 5.23 23.29
CA ARG A 409 -23.68 4.90 23.68
C ARG A 409 -23.57 4.52 25.16
N TYR A 410 -24.23 5.27 26.05
CA TYR A 410 -24.27 4.98 27.48
C TYR A 410 -24.91 3.61 27.80
N ARG A 411 -26.03 3.25 27.13
CA ARG A 411 -26.65 1.92 27.29
C ARG A 411 -25.74 0.79 26.81
N ASN A 412 -25.01 0.99 25.72
CA ASN A 412 -24.06 0.02 25.21
C ASN A 412 -22.91 -0.20 26.22
N ALA A 413 -22.41 0.89 26.83
CA ALA A 413 -21.43 0.81 27.90
C ALA A 413 -21.93 0.06 29.15
N GLN A 414 -23.17 0.33 29.58
CA GLN A 414 -23.82 -0.42 30.67
C GLN A 414 -23.94 -1.92 30.38
N THR A 415 -24.31 -2.27 29.15
CA THR A 415 -24.47 -3.67 28.74
C THR A 415 -23.13 -4.38 28.70
N TRP A 416 -22.08 -3.70 28.23
CA TRP A 416 -20.73 -4.24 28.18
C TRP A 416 -20.16 -4.49 29.58
N LEU A 417 -20.31 -3.54 30.52
CA LEU A 417 -19.83 -3.69 31.90
C LEU A 417 -20.56 -4.79 32.66
N LYS A 418 -21.88 -4.96 32.43
CA LYS A 418 -22.66 -6.05 33.04
C LYS A 418 -22.18 -7.43 32.56
N ASN A 419 -21.77 -7.54 31.30
CA ASN A 419 -21.30 -8.81 30.72
C ASN A 419 -19.84 -9.12 31.05
N ASN A 420 -19.05 -8.13 31.45
CA ASN A 420 -17.60 -8.25 31.70
C ASN A 420 -17.22 -7.89 33.15
N ALA A 421 -18.17 -7.92 34.09
CA ALA A 421 -17.92 -7.56 35.48
C ALA A 421 -16.85 -8.51 36.10
N PRO A 422 -15.75 -7.97 36.64
CA PRO A 422 -14.73 -8.79 37.29
C PRO A 422 -15.27 -9.39 38.59
N LYS A 423 -14.93 -10.65 38.88
CA LYS A 423 -15.06 -11.22 40.23
C LYS A 423 -14.06 -10.51 41.16
N PRO A 424 -14.39 -10.28 42.43
CA PRO A 424 -13.54 -9.48 43.31
C PRO A 424 -12.28 -10.27 43.64
N ASP A 425 -11.12 -9.81 43.18
CA ASP A 425 -9.92 -9.67 44.01
C ASP A 425 -8.73 -9.07 43.24
N SER A 426 -7.87 -8.42 44.02
CA SER A 426 -6.60 -7.77 43.71
C SER A 426 -6.68 -6.38 43.07
N THR A 427 -6.62 -5.40 43.98
CA THR A 427 -6.06 -4.07 43.77
C THR A 427 -4.66 -4.17 43.16
N ASP A 428 -4.45 -3.56 42.00
CA ASP A 428 -3.13 -3.05 41.66
C ASP A 428 -3.24 -1.72 40.90
N THR A 429 -2.62 -0.72 41.49
CA THR A 429 -2.54 0.65 41.00
C THR A 429 -1.48 0.68 39.91
N THR A 430 -1.86 0.90 38.65
CA THR A 430 -0.87 1.18 37.60
C THR A 430 -1.27 2.38 36.75
N THR A 431 -0.42 3.39 36.88
CA THR A 431 -0.23 4.63 36.13
C THR A 431 -0.58 4.53 34.64
N ALA A 432 -1.32 5.52 34.15
CA ALA A 432 -1.68 5.70 32.75
C ALA A 432 -0.44 5.74 31.84
N VAL A 433 -0.22 4.67 31.08
CA VAL A 433 0.65 4.66 29.91
C VAL A 433 -0.25 4.77 28.68
N GLN A 434 -0.06 5.82 27.89
CA GLN A 434 -0.68 5.98 26.58
C GLN A 434 -0.44 4.70 25.77
N SER A 435 -1.50 3.95 25.45
CA SER A 435 -1.39 2.68 24.72
C SER A 435 -0.85 2.96 23.32
N GLN A 436 0.45 2.77 23.12
CA GLN A 436 1.03 2.76 21.79
C GLN A 436 0.34 1.66 20.97
N PRO A 437 0.12 1.89 19.67
CA PRO A 437 -0.43 0.85 18.81
C PRO A 437 0.47 -0.38 18.86
N ILE A 438 -0.12 -1.56 19.05
CA ILE A 438 0.60 -2.82 19.08
C ILE A 438 1.26 -3.01 17.72
N LEU A 439 2.59 -3.13 17.71
CA LEU A 439 3.37 -3.41 16.51
C LEU A 439 3.69 -4.90 16.47
N GLU A 440 3.34 -5.54 15.37
CA GLU A 440 3.50 -6.98 15.21
C GLU A 440 4.31 -7.27 13.95
N GLU A 441 5.09 -8.35 13.98
CA GLU A 441 5.93 -8.78 12.87
C GLU A 441 5.71 -10.26 12.55
N ARG A 442 5.65 -10.58 11.26
CA ARG A 442 5.68 -11.94 10.73
C ARG A 442 6.75 -12.04 9.67
N MET A 443 7.47 -13.16 9.65
CA MET A 443 8.54 -13.42 8.70
C MET A 443 8.37 -14.79 8.05
N GLU A 444 8.60 -14.84 6.74
CA GLU A 444 8.70 -16.07 5.95
C GLU A 444 10.06 -16.09 5.22
N THR A 445 10.68 -17.26 5.12
CA THR A 445 11.99 -17.44 4.46
C THR A 445 11.95 -18.56 3.44
N GLY A 446 12.77 -18.46 2.39
CA GLY A 446 12.86 -19.42 1.30
C GLY A 446 12.33 -18.88 -0.04
N PRO A 447 12.41 -19.69 -1.11
CA PRO A 447 12.06 -19.28 -2.47
C PRO A 447 10.57 -18.95 -2.65
N GLU A 448 9.70 -19.53 -1.83
CA GLU A 448 8.24 -19.27 -1.84
C GLU A 448 7.80 -18.33 -0.72
N SER A 449 8.74 -17.72 0.01
CA SER A 449 8.45 -16.87 1.17
C SER A 449 7.42 -15.76 0.88
N TRP A 450 7.50 -15.13 -0.28
CA TRP A 450 6.58 -14.06 -0.67
C TRP A 450 5.16 -14.60 -0.91
N LEU A 451 5.04 -15.78 -1.52
CA LEU A 451 3.76 -16.42 -1.81
C LEU A 451 3.11 -16.97 -0.54
N ASN A 452 3.91 -17.62 0.33
CA ASN A 452 3.44 -18.12 1.62
C ASN A 452 2.92 -16.99 2.50
N LEU A 453 3.63 -15.85 2.53
CA LEU A 453 3.16 -14.68 3.25
C LEU A 453 1.87 -14.13 2.62
N ALA A 454 1.73 -14.13 1.29
CA ALA A 454 0.49 -13.70 0.63
C ALA A 454 -0.70 -14.60 1.00
N HIS A 455 -0.50 -15.92 1.06
CA HIS A 455 -1.51 -16.87 1.50
C HIS A 455 -1.93 -16.61 2.94
N TRP A 456 -0.96 -16.44 3.84
CA TRP A 456 -1.26 -16.13 5.23
C TRP A 456 -2.00 -14.79 5.42
N ILE A 457 -1.69 -13.76 4.61
CA ILE A 457 -2.43 -12.49 4.66
C ILE A 457 -3.89 -12.68 4.23
N ALA A 458 -4.16 -13.62 3.32
CA ALA A 458 -5.51 -13.89 2.80
C ALA A 458 -6.40 -14.70 3.75
N GLU A 459 -5.79 -15.48 4.64
CA GLU A 459 -6.43 -16.20 5.75
C GLU A 459 -6.87 -15.22 6.86
#